data_AF-A0A3D4PZR6-F1
#
_entry.id   AF-A0A3D4PZR6-F1
#
_cell.length_a   1.000
_cell.length_b   1.000
_cell.length_c   1.000
_cell.angle_alpha   90.00
_cell.angle_beta   90.00
_cell.angle_gamma   90.00
#
_symmetry.space_group_name_H-M   'P 1'
#
loop_
_entity.id
_entity.type
_entity.pdbx_description
1 polymer ?
#
loop_
_entity_poly.entity_id
_entity_poly.type
_entity_poly.pdbx_seq_one_letter_code
_entity_poly.pdbx_strand_id
1 'polypeptide(L)'
;MLKSTAKVWILCAASVLAISAGAQQKSVIFKNSFETDTDYKKWALMYGIKPVIDQARTGAGALLVEEGEASIRSRVNLSEQGTLEFWIKTSSPATQYKINVLVATNQNTDSGWVHVGQIQGNNDSAEYHAKRISIDDPGKKYLRLDFEVTNGQVWLDDVSVEKILLGTALQKNQEKVIAEVLGKLRDDKNYQVQADALRTLGKNYAAQIDVQRQYLEYANGIYSSVTLVLATSERGKMANPLGYQTFKGVVSDVRMVASPLQKARMDSLLRPLGDIATATLNVMTQGAYAAFAEPFKTIVATAFDKVAYENAGVDRKARKFAEQNGLKTFTKVESFMAEVEKELNTVTALDKDLVDIQREVDKFRKDLDKHLKESLIAGGMGRGQENYNRVLSKDEPTRTAALQEINNYFLVQAESYQNHSSSNTEFVQFMMKATGTMEETQVYKDRFNQIASSVITFYDKFDRSVAKDQNPFTNDTDRAVWEAHATKVRTYIQESKAAFAKAYM
;
A
#
# COMPACT_ATOMS: atom_id res chain seq x y z
N MET A 1 31.90 -32.51 38.18
CA MET A 1 31.95 -33.80 37.45
C MET A 1 30.58 -34.48 37.65
N LEU A 2 29.62 -34.34 36.73
CA LEU A 2 29.43 -34.96 35.40
C LEU A 2 28.54 -36.22 35.45
N LYS A 3 27.47 -36.13 34.63
CA LYS A 3 26.60 -37.18 34.05
C LYS A 3 25.39 -37.63 34.86
N SER A 4 24.19 -37.83 34.28
CA SER A 4 23.62 -37.40 33.00
C SER A 4 22.12 -37.76 33.04
N THR A 5 21.24 -36.76 32.98
CA THR A 5 19.81 -36.94 32.70
C THR A 5 19.58 -36.59 31.23
N ALA A 6 19.59 -37.58 30.36
CA ALA A 6 19.24 -37.42 28.96
C ALA A 6 18.19 -38.47 28.59
N LYS A 7 16.91 -38.10 28.67
CA LYS A 7 15.77 -38.84 28.07
C LYS A 7 14.47 -38.03 28.12
N VAL A 8 14.43 -36.81 27.58
CA VAL A 8 13.16 -36.13 27.19
C VAL A 8 13.32 -35.27 25.90
N TRP A 9 14.43 -35.35 25.17
CA TRP A 9 14.67 -34.49 23.99
C TRP A 9 14.58 -35.24 22.65
N ILE A 10 13.56 -36.07 22.47
CA ILE A 10 13.23 -36.61 21.14
C ILE A 10 11.70 -36.60 20.98
N LEU A 11 11.12 -35.40 20.93
CA LEU A 11 9.80 -35.20 20.31
C LEU A 11 9.58 -33.77 19.74
N CYS A 12 10.61 -32.92 19.72
CA CYS A 12 10.55 -31.56 19.15
C CYS A 12 11.48 -31.33 17.94
N ALA A 13 12.10 -32.38 17.40
CA ALA A 13 13.05 -32.28 16.29
C ALA A 13 12.53 -32.85 14.95
N ALA A 14 11.22 -33.08 14.81
CA ALA A 14 10.61 -33.62 13.58
C ALA A 14 9.67 -32.65 12.85
N SER A 15 9.63 -31.37 13.24
CA SER A 15 8.77 -30.34 12.62
C SER A 15 9.52 -29.18 11.95
N VAL A 16 10.84 -29.32 11.68
CA VAL A 16 11.66 -28.28 11.01
C VAL A 16 12.17 -28.71 9.63
N LEU A 17 11.37 -29.50 8.90
CA LEU A 17 11.57 -29.73 7.46
C LEU A 17 10.26 -29.57 6.70
N ALA A 18 9.51 -28.50 7.00
CA ALA A 18 8.64 -27.91 5.99
C ALA A 18 9.56 -27.11 5.07
N ILE A 19 9.85 -27.69 3.90
CA ILE A 19 10.54 -27.04 2.79
C ILE A 19 9.89 -25.68 2.58
N SER A 20 10.61 -24.64 3.00
CA SER A 20 10.34 -23.28 2.63
C SER A 20 10.58 -23.19 1.13
N ALA A 21 9.49 -23.33 0.36
CA ALA A 21 9.40 -22.66 -0.93
C ALA A 21 9.49 -21.16 -0.65
N GLY A 22 10.72 -20.68 -0.47
CA GLY A 22 11.01 -19.26 -0.35
C GLY A 22 10.61 -18.60 -1.65
N ALA A 23 9.61 -17.72 -1.59
CA ALA A 23 9.35 -16.77 -2.65
C ALA A 23 10.68 -16.08 -2.99
N GLN A 24 11.13 -16.28 -4.23
CA GLN A 24 12.39 -15.73 -4.71
C GLN A 24 12.21 -14.21 -4.77
N GLN A 25 12.82 -13.50 -3.83
CA GLN A 25 12.74 -12.04 -3.69
C GLN A 25 13.02 -11.41 -5.06
N LYS A 26 12.06 -10.64 -5.60
CA LYS A 26 12.17 -10.00 -6.92
C LYS A 26 13.49 -9.23 -7.00
N SER A 27 14.33 -9.53 -7.99
CA SER A 27 15.64 -8.88 -8.15
C SER A 27 15.46 -7.44 -8.63
N VAL A 28 16.11 -6.50 -7.94
CA VAL A 28 16.14 -5.09 -8.34
C VAL A 28 16.95 -4.94 -9.63
N ILE A 29 16.34 -4.37 -10.67
CA ILE A 29 16.93 -4.15 -12.00
C ILE A 29 17.62 -2.79 -12.06
N PHE A 30 16.99 -1.79 -11.47
CA PHE A 30 17.50 -0.42 -11.40
C PHE A 30 17.14 0.19 -10.04
N LYS A 31 18.04 0.99 -9.48
CA LYS A 31 17.78 1.76 -8.26
C LYS A 31 18.57 3.06 -8.26
N ASN A 32 17.92 4.13 -7.86
CA ASN A 32 18.49 5.45 -7.72
C ASN A 32 17.79 6.22 -6.58
N SER A 33 18.54 6.57 -5.55
CA SER A 33 18.06 7.36 -4.40
C SER A 33 18.65 8.76 -4.37
N PHE A 34 19.33 9.20 -5.45
CA PHE A 34 19.89 10.55 -5.57
C PHE A 34 20.86 10.99 -4.45
N GLU A 35 21.47 10.03 -3.74
CA GLU A 35 22.34 10.32 -2.59
C GLU A 35 23.79 10.60 -3.01
N THR A 36 24.23 10.00 -4.11
CA THR A 36 25.64 9.97 -4.49
C THR A 36 25.88 10.48 -5.90
N ASP A 37 27.09 10.96 -6.17
CA ASP A 37 27.55 11.26 -7.54
C ASP A 37 27.38 10.08 -8.49
N THR A 38 27.51 8.85 -7.98
CA THR A 38 27.29 7.62 -8.75
C THR A 38 25.83 7.50 -9.18
N ASP A 39 24.89 7.91 -8.34
CA ASP A 39 23.48 7.92 -8.67
C ASP A 39 23.16 8.97 -9.74
N TYR A 40 23.73 10.17 -9.67
CA TYR A 40 23.55 11.16 -10.73
C TYR A 40 24.18 10.71 -12.07
N LYS A 41 25.30 9.98 -12.04
CA LYS A 41 25.94 9.41 -13.24
C LYS A 41 25.12 8.32 -13.93
N LYS A 42 24.12 7.73 -13.26
CA LYS A 42 23.16 6.80 -13.88
C LYS A 42 22.20 7.50 -14.84
N TRP A 43 22.17 8.83 -14.89
CA TRP A 43 21.36 9.61 -15.82
C TRP A 43 22.22 10.18 -16.95
N ALA A 44 21.73 10.03 -18.18
CA ALA A 44 22.33 10.60 -19.38
C ALA A 44 21.87 12.06 -19.59
N LEU A 45 20.64 12.37 -19.19
CA LEU A 45 20.04 13.70 -19.27
C LEU A 45 19.20 13.97 -18.01
N MET A 46 19.29 15.19 -17.50
CA MET A 46 18.37 15.77 -16.53
C MET A 46 18.05 17.20 -16.99
N TYR A 47 16.89 17.39 -17.62
CA TYR A 47 16.43 18.66 -18.16
C TYR A 47 15.27 19.18 -17.30
N GLY A 48 15.29 20.48 -16.94
CA GLY A 48 14.25 21.09 -16.12
C GLY A 48 14.19 20.58 -14.67
N ILE A 49 15.25 19.90 -14.21
CA ILE A 49 15.27 19.19 -12.92
C ILE A 49 16.51 19.59 -12.14
N LYS A 50 16.34 19.89 -10.85
CA LYS A 50 17.41 20.33 -9.94
C LYS A 50 17.60 19.32 -8.82
N PRO A 51 18.82 18.83 -8.56
CA PRO A 51 19.08 18.09 -7.34
C PRO A 51 18.90 19.02 -6.14
N VAL A 52 18.21 18.54 -5.12
CA VAL A 52 17.97 19.29 -3.87
C VAL A 52 18.37 18.46 -2.67
N ILE A 53 18.82 19.17 -1.64
CA ILE A 53 19.19 18.62 -0.33
C ILE A 53 18.07 19.02 0.65
N ASP A 54 17.77 18.17 1.64
CA ASP A 54 16.81 18.43 2.72
C ASP A 54 15.32 18.45 2.33
N GLN A 55 14.96 17.90 1.18
CA GLN A 55 13.57 17.60 0.81
C GLN A 55 13.37 16.13 0.44
N ALA A 56 14.35 15.27 0.73
CA ALA A 56 14.31 13.85 0.40
C ALA A 56 13.28 13.08 1.23
N ARG A 57 12.74 12.01 0.64
CA ARG A 57 11.91 11.04 1.32
C ARG A 57 12.78 10.20 2.25
N THR A 58 13.94 9.73 1.75
CA THR A 58 14.95 9.01 2.52
C THR A 58 16.32 9.60 2.24
N GLY A 59 17.25 9.51 3.20
CA GLY A 59 18.59 10.09 3.03
C GLY A 59 18.56 11.61 2.95
N ALA A 60 19.38 12.19 2.08
CA ALA A 60 19.60 13.62 1.94
C ALA A 60 19.22 14.17 0.56
N GLY A 61 19.16 13.34 -0.48
CA GLY A 61 19.03 13.79 -1.87
C GLY A 61 17.66 13.53 -2.49
N ALA A 62 17.14 14.50 -3.23
CA ALA A 62 15.97 14.32 -4.10
C ALA A 62 16.10 15.15 -5.37
N LEU A 63 15.19 14.95 -6.32
CA LEU A 63 15.07 15.77 -7.51
C LEU A 63 13.86 16.69 -7.42
N LEU A 64 14.07 17.98 -7.63
CA LEU A 64 13.03 19.01 -7.75
C LEU A 64 12.70 19.25 -9.22
N VAL A 65 11.42 19.17 -9.54
CA VAL A 65 10.81 19.54 -10.81
C VAL A 65 10.04 20.85 -10.59
N GLU A 66 10.43 21.91 -11.29
CA GLU A 66 9.71 23.18 -11.29
C GLU A 66 8.46 23.12 -12.17
N GLU A 67 7.62 24.14 -12.08
CA GLU A 67 6.45 24.27 -12.95
C GLU A 67 6.88 24.30 -14.43
N GLY A 68 6.19 23.55 -15.28
CA GLY A 68 6.51 23.37 -16.70
C GLY A 68 6.93 21.95 -17.07
N GLU A 69 7.77 21.83 -18.10
CA GLU A 69 8.23 20.55 -18.65
C GLU A 69 9.63 20.18 -18.18
N ALA A 70 9.81 18.90 -17.85
CA ALA A 70 11.08 18.35 -17.40
C ALA A 70 11.28 16.91 -17.89
N SER A 71 12.53 16.46 -17.97
CA SER A 71 12.85 15.12 -18.48
C SER A 71 14.11 14.54 -17.85
N ILE A 72 14.05 13.29 -17.40
CA ILE A 72 15.24 12.48 -17.06
C ILE A 72 15.36 11.28 -17.99
N ARG A 73 16.58 10.96 -18.41
CA ARG A 73 16.90 9.79 -19.25
C ARG A 73 18.00 8.97 -18.61
N SER A 74 17.77 7.67 -18.43
CA SER A 74 18.75 6.77 -17.84
C SER A 74 19.93 6.53 -18.80
N ARG A 75 21.14 6.45 -18.26
CA ARG A 75 22.38 6.00 -18.93
C ARG A 75 22.54 4.48 -18.90
N VAL A 76 21.86 3.82 -17.97
CA VAL A 76 21.92 2.37 -17.76
C VAL A 76 20.68 1.73 -18.38
N ASN A 77 20.84 0.58 -19.01
CA ASN A 77 19.71 -0.17 -19.55
C ASN A 77 19.02 -0.99 -18.44
N LEU A 78 17.71 -1.11 -18.56
CA LEU A 78 16.92 -2.10 -17.85
C LEU A 78 17.22 -3.47 -18.45
N SER A 79 17.75 -4.39 -17.65
CA SER A 79 18.15 -5.71 -18.14
C SER A 79 16.95 -6.59 -18.51
N GLU A 80 15.81 -6.34 -17.88
CA GLU A 80 14.58 -7.12 -17.98
C GLU A 80 13.36 -6.21 -17.77
N GLN A 81 12.17 -6.77 -17.97
CA GLN A 81 10.91 -6.10 -17.62
C GLN A 81 10.76 -5.95 -16.12
N GLY A 82 10.03 -4.92 -15.70
CA GLY A 82 9.84 -4.68 -14.28
C GLY A 82 8.74 -3.68 -13.98
N THR A 83 8.43 -3.55 -12.69
CA THR A 83 7.58 -2.49 -12.18
C THR A 83 8.47 -1.33 -11.79
N LEU A 84 8.28 -0.18 -12.43
CA LEU A 84 8.85 1.07 -11.99
C LEU A 84 8.08 1.57 -10.78
N GLU A 85 8.80 1.87 -9.71
CA GLU A 85 8.31 2.53 -8.51
C GLU A 85 9.16 3.78 -8.26
N PHE A 86 8.50 4.88 -7.92
CA PHE A 86 9.16 6.10 -7.46
C PHE A 86 8.23 6.87 -6.53
N TRP A 87 8.78 7.83 -5.79
CA TRP A 87 8.05 8.59 -4.80
C TRP A 87 7.92 10.04 -5.21
N ILE A 88 6.71 10.57 -5.05
CA ILE A 88 6.38 11.94 -5.41
C ILE A 88 5.76 12.70 -4.27
N LYS A 89 6.30 13.89 -4.02
CA LYS A 89 5.71 14.92 -3.16
C LYS A 89 5.33 16.13 -4.01
N THR A 90 4.18 16.73 -3.76
CA THR A 90 3.77 18.00 -4.39
C THR A 90 3.94 19.16 -3.41
N SER A 91 4.10 20.37 -3.94
CA SER A 91 4.21 21.59 -3.11
C SER A 91 2.90 21.95 -2.43
N SER A 92 1.76 21.58 -3.04
CA SER A 92 0.43 21.84 -2.51
C SER A 92 -0.60 20.85 -3.08
N PRO A 93 -1.80 20.77 -2.47
CA PRO A 93 -2.91 19.99 -3.05
C PRO A 93 -3.42 20.48 -4.41
N ALA A 94 -3.14 21.75 -4.76
CA ALA A 94 -3.51 22.33 -6.04
C ALA A 94 -2.52 21.98 -7.17
N THR A 95 -1.32 21.52 -6.81
CA THR A 95 -0.27 21.17 -7.77
C THR A 95 -0.62 19.87 -8.48
N GLN A 96 -0.61 19.91 -9.81
CA GLN A 96 -0.90 18.75 -10.66
C GLN A 96 0.37 18.34 -11.40
N TYR A 97 0.49 17.04 -11.65
CA TYR A 97 1.57 16.49 -12.44
C TYR A 97 1.07 15.40 -13.38
N LYS A 98 1.76 15.30 -14.51
CA LYS A 98 1.65 14.20 -15.46
C LYS A 98 3.06 13.74 -15.81
N ILE A 99 3.26 12.44 -15.76
CA ILE A 99 4.55 11.78 -15.95
C ILE A 99 4.37 10.71 -17.00
N ASN A 100 4.92 10.95 -18.17
CA ASN A 100 4.96 9.98 -19.25
C ASN A 100 6.21 9.11 -19.05
N VAL A 101 6.01 7.80 -19.03
CA VAL A 101 7.07 6.82 -18.90
C VAL A 101 7.34 6.24 -20.28
N LEU A 102 8.58 6.40 -20.74
CA LEU A 102 9.00 5.98 -22.06
C LEU A 102 10.20 5.05 -21.98
N VAL A 103 10.30 4.14 -22.95
CA VAL A 103 11.46 3.26 -23.10
C VAL A 103 11.98 3.26 -24.53
N ALA A 104 13.29 3.11 -24.70
CA ALA A 104 13.94 3.03 -26.01
C ALA A 104 15.12 2.05 -25.99
N THR A 105 15.43 1.42 -27.12
CA THR A 105 16.65 0.60 -27.26
C THR A 105 17.92 1.44 -27.42
N ASN A 106 17.78 2.70 -27.80
CA ASN A 106 18.87 3.66 -27.95
C ASN A 106 18.54 4.94 -27.19
N GLN A 107 19.43 5.36 -26.26
CA GLN A 107 19.22 6.56 -25.46
C GLN A 107 19.54 7.86 -26.22
N ASN A 108 20.35 7.79 -27.28
CA ASN A 108 20.98 8.95 -27.92
C ASN A 108 20.12 9.57 -29.04
N THR A 109 18.98 8.97 -29.36
CA THR A 109 18.05 9.47 -30.39
C THR A 109 16.75 9.90 -29.75
N ASP A 110 16.22 11.06 -30.17
CA ASP A 110 14.88 11.48 -29.77
C ASP A 110 13.77 10.71 -30.51
N SER A 111 14.12 10.04 -31.61
CA SER A 111 13.26 9.06 -32.27
C SER A 111 13.40 7.67 -31.62
N GLY A 112 12.30 6.92 -31.58
CA GLY A 112 12.28 5.53 -31.09
C GLY A 112 11.89 5.35 -29.62
N TRP A 113 11.53 6.43 -28.91
CA TRP A 113 10.92 6.33 -27.59
C TRP A 113 9.49 5.83 -27.72
N VAL A 114 9.19 4.75 -27.01
CA VAL A 114 7.86 4.14 -26.95
C VAL A 114 7.25 4.45 -25.59
N HIS A 115 6.06 5.03 -25.60
CA HIS A 115 5.28 5.25 -24.39
C HIS A 115 4.85 3.91 -23.80
N VAL A 116 5.18 3.67 -22.53
CA VAL A 116 4.81 2.45 -21.80
C VAL A 116 3.74 2.70 -20.74
N GLY A 117 3.54 3.96 -20.37
CA GLY A 117 2.39 4.36 -19.58
C GLY A 117 2.57 5.72 -18.95
N GLN A 118 1.51 6.19 -18.29
CA GLN A 118 1.42 7.54 -17.78
C GLN A 118 0.93 7.52 -16.33
N ILE A 119 1.55 8.33 -15.49
CA ILE A 119 1.09 8.61 -14.13
C ILE A 119 0.63 10.06 -14.12
N GLN A 120 -0.64 10.30 -13.81
CA GLN A 120 -1.18 11.64 -13.64
C GLN A 120 -1.84 11.77 -12.27
N GLY A 121 -1.74 12.93 -11.66
CA GLY A 121 -2.45 13.20 -10.43
C GLY A 121 -2.09 14.51 -9.76
N ASN A 122 -2.67 14.68 -8.59
CA ASN A 122 -2.28 15.59 -7.54
C ASN A 122 -2.06 14.75 -6.26
N ASN A 123 -1.52 15.37 -5.22
CA ASN A 123 -1.51 14.75 -3.89
C ASN A 123 -2.31 15.62 -2.93
N ASP A 124 -3.22 15.04 -2.16
CA ASP A 124 -4.04 15.76 -1.18
C ASP A 124 -3.22 16.29 0.02
N SER A 125 -1.94 15.91 0.11
CA SER A 125 -0.99 16.33 1.12
C SER A 125 0.38 16.65 0.51
N ALA A 126 1.17 17.46 1.22
CA ALA A 126 2.57 17.73 0.89
C ALA A 126 3.52 16.61 1.36
N GLU A 127 3.02 15.38 1.48
CA GLU A 127 3.83 14.20 1.81
C GLU A 127 4.24 13.45 0.54
N TYR A 128 5.18 12.52 0.68
CA TYR A 128 5.57 11.62 -0.41
C TYR A 128 4.56 10.49 -0.57
N HIS A 129 4.18 10.23 -1.82
CA HIS A 129 3.32 9.13 -2.22
C HIS A 129 4.06 8.26 -3.23
N ALA A 130 4.02 6.95 -3.03
CA ALA A 130 4.55 6.01 -4.01
C ALA A 130 3.70 6.06 -5.28
N LYS A 131 4.34 5.90 -6.43
CA LYS A 131 3.69 5.74 -7.72
C LYS A 131 4.33 4.55 -8.42
N ARG A 132 3.49 3.70 -9.00
CA ARG A 132 3.93 2.48 -9.67
C ARG A 132 3.36 2.36 -11.06
N ILE A 133 4.17 1.85 -11.97
CA ILE A 133 3.78 1.54 -13.34
C ILE A 133 4.52 0.31 -13.84
N SER A 134 3.82 -0.55 -14.58
CA SER A 134 4.43 -1.73 -15.18
C SER A 134 5.17 -1.34 -16.47
N ILE A 135 6.43 -1.76 -16.59
CA ILE A 135 7.23 -1.66 -17.80
C ILE A 135 7.25 -3.05 -18.45
N ASP A 136 6.23 -3.33 -19.24
CA ASP A 136 5.97 -4.66 -19.82
C ASP A 136 6.72 -4.92 -21.14
N ASP A 137 7.83 -4.21 -21.38
CA ASP A 137 8.58 -4.26 -22.64
C ASP A 137 9.89 -5.05 -22.51
N PRO A 138 10.08 -6.18 -23.21
CA PRO A 138 11.26 -7.03 -23.04
C PRO A 138 12.55 -6.38 -23.55
N GLY A 139 13.60 -6.42 -22.72
CA GLY A 139 15.00 -6.28 -23.14
C GLY A 139 15.74 -5.04 -22.65
N LYS A 140 17.03 -4.96 -23.02
CA LYS A 140 18.01 -3.90 -22.74
C LYS A 140 17.54 -2.52 -23.21
N LYS A 141 16.62 -1.87 -22.50
CA LYS A 141 16.06 -0.57 -22.85
C LYS A 141 16.43 0.51 -21.85
N TYR A 142 16.57 1.73 -22.32
CA TYR A 142 16.75 2.91 -21.50
C TYR A 142 15.39 3.44 -21.08
N LEU A 143 15.31 3.96 -19.85
CA LEU A 143 14.16 4.60 -19.25
C LEU A 143 14.21 6.12 -19.46
N ARG A 144 13.06 6.71 -19.76
CA ARG A 144 12.86 8.16 -19.75
C ARG A 144 11.56 8.50 -19.02
N LEU A 145 11.63 9.51 -18.17
CA LEU A 145 10.48 10.07 -17.47
C LEU A 145 10.34 11.52 -17.90
N ASP A 146 9.22 11.84 -18.53
CA ASP A 146 8.86 13.20 -18.95
C ASP A 146 7.78 13.73 -18.03
N PHE A 147 8.05 14.86 -17.39
CA PHE A 147 7.18 15.52 -16.42
C PHE A 147 6.53 16.74 -17.05
N GLU A 148 5.25 16.91 -16.76
CA GLU A 148 4.46 18.11 -16.99
C GLU A 148 3.88 18.51 -15.62
N VAL A 149 4.33 19.63 -15.05
CA VAL A 149 3.89 20.11 -13.72
C VAL A 149 3.18 21.44 -13.86
N THR A 150 2.03 21.60 -13.19
CA THR A 150 1.25 22.85 -13.18
C THR A 150 0.88 23.25 -11.75
N ASN A 151 0.76 24.56 -11.51
CA ASN A 151 0.36 25.14 -10.22
C ASN A 151 1.30 24.74 -9.05
N GLY A 152 2.61 24.71 -9.28
CA GLY A 152 3.61 24.47 -8.23
C GLY A 152 4.77 23.58 -8.65
N GLN A 153 5.30 22.83 -7.68
CA GLN A 153 6.53 22.05 -7.79
C GLN A 153 6.32 20.61 -7.34
N VAL A 154 7.16 19.72 -7.88
CA VAL A 154 7.16 18.29 -7.54
C VAL A 154 8.55 17.86 -7.11
N TRP A 155 8.64 17.06 -6.06
CA TRP A 155 9.86 16.35 -5.68
C TRP A 155 9.73 14.87 -6.03
N LEU A 156 10.77 14.34 -6.65
CA LEU A 156 10.92 12.93 -7.01
C LEU A 156 12.04 12.32 -6.16
N ASP A 157 11.78 11.14 -5.60
CA ASP A 157 12.78 10.39 -4.85
C ASP A 157 12.62 8.87 -5.06
N ASP A 158 13.65 8.09 -4.69
CA ASP A 158 13.66 6.63 -4.62
C ASP A 158 13.14 5.93 -5.88
N VAL A 159 13.76 6.22 -7.03
CA VAL A 159 13.40 5.58 -8.30
C VAL A 159 13.96 4.17 -8.37
N SER A 160 13.11 3.17 -8.54
CA SER A 160 13.50 1.77 -8.66
C SER A 160 12.70 1.03 -9.72
N VAL A 161 13.32 0.02 -10.32
CA VAL A 161 12.65 -0.93 -11.21
C VAL A 161 12.90 -2.32 -10.66
N GLU A 162 11.83 -3.01 -10.29
CA GLU A 162 11.86 -4.37 -9.74
C GLU A 162 11.38 -5.38 -10.76
N LYS A 163 12.04 -6.54 -10.85
CA LYS A 163 11.65 -7.60 -11.78
C LYS A 163 10.23 -8.10 -11.52
N ILE A 164 9.44 -8.22 -12.58
CA ILE A 164 8.12 -8.87 -12.54
C ILE A 164 8.19 -10.32 -13.04
N LEU A 165 7.30 -11.17 -12.56
CA LEU A 165 7.18 -12.55 -13.03
C LEU A 165 6.73 -12.58 -14.51
N LEU A 166 7.22 -13.58 -15.24
CA LEU A 166 7.18 -13.73 -16.71
C LEU A 166 5.77 -13.65 -17.34
N GLY A 167 4.70 -13.82 -16.56
CA GLY A 167 3.31 -13.78 -17.05
C GLY A 167 2.87 -12.41 -17.58
N THR A 168 3.44 -11.31 -17.06
CA THR A 168 3.10 -9.95 -17.48
C THR A 168 3.75 -9.57 -18.82
N ALA A 169 4.81 -10.28 -19.21
CA ALA A 169 5.64 -10.02 -20.39
C ALA A 169 4.97 -10.27 -21.75
N LEU A 170 3.84 -10.97 -21.76
CA LEU A 170 3.22 -11.50 -22.96
C LEU A 170 2.42 -10.46 -23.76
N GLN A 171 2.24 -9.24 -23.25
CA GLN A 171 1.20 -8.31 -23.73
C GLN A 171 1.53 -7.55 -25.02
N LYS A 172 2.76 -7.07 -25.24
CA LYS A 172 3.13 -6.50 -26.56
C LYS A 172 3.14 -7.53 -27.69
N ASN A 173 3.33 -8.81 -27.35
CA ASN A 173 3.18 -9.90 -28.31
C ASN A 173 1.69 -10.07 -28.70
N GLN A 174 0.76 -9.74 -27.79
CA GLN A 174 -0.69 -9.83 -28.04
C GLN A 174 -1.16 -8.77 -29.03
N GLU A 175 -0.84 -7.49 -28.83
CA GLU A 175 -1.22 -6.40 -29.76
C GLU A 175 -0.64 -6.62 -31.17
N LYS A 176 0.62 -7.08 -31.24
CA LYS A 176 1.28 -7.40 -32.51
C LYS A 176 0.60 -8.57 -33.22
N VAL A 177 0.30 -9.66 -32.49
CA VAL A 177 -0.42 -10.82 -33.05
C VAL A 177 -1.84 -10.44 -33.48
N ILE A 178 -2.54 -9.58 -32.72
CA ILE A 178 -3.90 -9.12 -33.06
C ILE A 178 -3.90 -8.26 -34.33
N ALA A 179 -2.99 -7.28 -34.41
CA ALA A 179 -2.83 -6.46 -35.62
C ALA A 179 -2.40 -7.29 -36.84
N GLU A 180 -1.55 -8.31 -36.61
CA GLU A 180 -1.11 -9.25 -37.64
C GLU A 180 -2.24 -10.19 -38.10
N VAL A 181 -3.11 -10.66 -37.20
CA VAL A 181 -4.29 -11.48 -37.52
C VAL A 181 -5.34 -10.66 -38.24
N LEU A 182 -5.71 -9.49 -37.74
CA LEU A 182 -6.71 -8.60 -38.35
C LEU A 182 -6.20 -8.06 -39.70
N GLY A 183 -4.91 -7.74 -39.80
CA GLY A 183 -4.26 -7.35 -41.04
C GLY A 183 -4.24 -8.48 -42.07
N LYS A 184 -3.88 -9.70 -41.68
CA LYS A 184 -3.89 -10.87 -42.58
C LYS A 184 -5.30 -11.31 -42.97
N LEU A 185 -6.28 -11.23 -42.08
CA LEU A 185 -7.70 -11.47 -42.42
C LEU A 185 -8.22 -10.47 -43.46
N ARG A 186 -7.71 -9.23 -43.43
CA ARG A 186 -8.06 -8.17 -44.38
C ARG A 186 -7.30 -8.29 -45.70
N ASP A 187 -6.02 -8.67 -45.65
CA ASP A 187 -5.09 -8.53 -46.76
C ASP A 187 -4.78 -9.86 -47.49
N ASP A 188 -4.92 -11.06 -46.87
CA ASP A 188 -4.59 -12.34 -47.54
C ASP A 188 -5.30 -13.61 -46.99
N LYS A 189 -5.83 -14.45 -47.91
CA LYS A 189 -6.63 -15.66 -47.61
C LYS A 189 -5.80 -16.88 -47.18
N ASN A 190 -4.63 -16.70 -46.58
CA ASN A 190 -3.77 -17.82 -46.20
C ASN A 190 -4.18 -18.41 -44.83
N TYR A 191 -5.07 -19.40 -44.87
CA TYR A 191 -5.65 -20.10 -43.73
C TYR A 191 -4.60 -20.69 -42.76
N GLN A 192 -3.43 -21.11 -43.25
CA GLN A 192 -2.38 -21.67 -42.40
C GLN A 192 -1.79 -20.62 -41.46
N VAL A 193 -1.53 -19.42 -41.98
CA VAL A 193 -0.94 -18.32 -41.20
C VAL A 193 -1.93 -17.78 -40.17
N GLN A 194 -3.22 -17.79 -40.51
CA GLN A 194 -4.30 -17.41 -39.59
C GLN A 194 -4.48 -18.46 -38.48
N ALA A 195 -4.38 -19.75 -38.80
CA ALA A 195 -4.39 -20.82 -37.81
C ALA A 195 -3.19 -20.70 -36.85
N ASP A 196 -1.96 -20.50 -37.34
CA ASP A 196 -0.77 -20.37 -36.48
C ASP A 196 -0.85 -19.17 -35.53
N ALA A 197 -1.44 -18.07 -35.98
CA ALA A 197 -1.67 -16.91 -35.15
C ALA A 197 -2.75 -17.15 -34.08
N LEU A 198 -3.81 -17.91 -34.38
CA LEU A 198 -4.79 -18.37 -33.39
C LEU A 198 -4.20 -19.32 -32.34
N ARG A 199 -3.31 -20.23 -32.74
CA ARG A 199 -2.57 -21.10 -31.79
C ARG A 199 -1.76 -20.25 -30.81
N THR A 200 -1.18 -19.16 -31.29
CA THR A 200 -0.43 -18.21 -30.45
C THR A 200 -1.36 -17.41 -29.54
N LEU A 201 -2.51 -16.96 -30.06
CA LEU A 201 -3.52 -16.27 -29.27
C LEU A 201 -4.06 -17.13 -28.12
N GLY A 202 -4.36 -18.41 -28.35
CA GLY A 202 -4.84 -19.33 -27.30
C GLY A 202 -3.88 -19.47 -26.12
N LYS A 203 -2.57 -19.58 -26.40
CA LYS A 203 -1.53 -19.60 -25.37
C LYS A 203 -1.49 -18.28 -24.57
N ASN A 204 -1.56 -17.15 -25.28
CA ASN A 204 -1.56 -15.84 -24.66
C ASN A 204 -2.81 -15.59 -23.81
N TYR A 205 -3.97 -16.06 -24.27
CA TYR A 205 -5.25 -15.97 -23.57
C TYR A 205 -5.24 -16.77 -22.28
N ALA A 206 -4.78 -18.03 -22.34
CA ALA A 206 -4.62 -18.87 -21.15
C ALA A 206 -3.64 -18.25 -20.13
N ALA A 207 -2.52 -17.68 -20.60
CA ALA A 207 -1.59 -16.97 -19.72
C ALA A 207 -2.23 -15.72 -19.08
N GLN A 208 -3.06 -14.99 -19.82
CA GLN A 208 -3.78 -13.83 -19.30
C GLN A 208 -4.83 -14.21 -18.25
N ILE A 209 -5.51 -15.36 -18.40
CA ILE A 209 -6.38 -15.92 -17.35
C ILE A 209 -5.58 -16.27 -16.08
N ASP A 210 -4.39 -16.87 -16.22
CA ASP A 210 -3.54 -17.12 -15.07
C ASP A 210 -3.11 -15.82 -14.38
N VAL A 211 -2.78 -14.77 -15.16
CA VAL A 211 -2.47 -13.43 -14.63
C VAL A 211 -3.62 -12.87 -13.79
N GLN A 212 -4.86 -12.94 -14.28
CA GLN A 212 -6.04 -12.50 -13.52
C GLN A 212 -6.19 -13.26 -12.20
N ARG A 213 -5.98 -14.58 -12.22
CA ARG A 213 -5.96 -15.43 -11.01
C ARG A 213 -4.88 -14.98 -10.02
N GLN A 214 -3.65 -14.70 -10.47
CA GLN A 214 -2.59 -14.24 -9.57
C GLN A 214 -2.96 -12.90 -8.92
N TYR A 215 -3.53 -11.96 -9.68
CA TYR A 215 -3.97 -10.68 -9.13
C TYR A 215 -5.09 -10.82 -8.10
N LEU A 216 -6.00 -11.79 -8.26
CA LEU A 216 -7.00 -12.10 -7.22
C LEU A 216 -6.32 -12.64 -5.95
N GLU A 217 -5.32 -13.51 -6.08
CA GLU A 217 -4.56 -14.01 -4.93
C GLU A 217 -3.80 -12.89 -4.22
N TYR A 218 -3.10 -12.04 -4.97
CA TYR A 218 -2.38 -10.91 -4.42
C TYR A 218 -3.35 -9.96 -3.70
N ALA A 219 -4.49 -9.63 -4.32
CA ALA A 219 -5.50 -8.78 -3.70
C ALA A 219 -6.11 -9.42 -2.43
N ASN A 220 -6.31 -10.74 -2.39
CA ASN A 220 -6.74 -11.46 -1.19
C ASN A 220 -5.68 -11.38 -0.06
N GLY A 221 -4.39 -11.46 -0.41
CA GLY A 221 -3.29 -11.31 0.54
C GLY A 221 -3.20 -9.89 1.09
N ILE A 222 -3.36 -8.87 0.24
CA ILE A 222 -3.45 -7.46 0.65
C ILE A 222 -4.63 -7.26 1.59
N TYR A 223 -5.82 -7.74 1.21
CA TYR A 223 -7.04 -7.62 2.02
C TYR A 223 -6.85 -8.20 3.42
N SER A 224 -6.25 -9.39 3.50
CA SER A 224 -6.00 -10.08 4.77
C SER A 224 -5.00 -9.32 5.63
N SER A 225 -3.95 -8.77 5.02
CA SER A 225 -2.92 -7.97 5.72
C SER A 225 -3.51 -6.66 6.26
N VAL A 226 -4.29 -5.93 5.45
CA VAL A 226 -4.99 -4.71 5.86
C VAL A 226 -5.97 -4.99 7.01
N THR A 227 -6.73 -6.08 6.91
CA THR A 227 -7.67 -6.50 7.96
C THR A 227 -6.94 -6.81 9.27
N LEU A 228 -5.75 -7.43 9.20
CA LEU A 228 -4.93 -7.70 10.39
C LEU A 228 -4.49 -6.38 11.06
N VAL A 229 -4.01 -5.39 10.28
CA VAL A 229 -3.61 -4.08 10.81
C VAL A 229 -4.76 -3.37 11.48
N LEU A 230 -5.96 -3.38 10.87
CA LEU A 230 -7.16 -2.82 11.47
C LEU A 230 -7.55 -3.54 12.78
N ALA A 231 -7.39 -4.85 12.85
CA ALA A 231 -7.80 -5.66 14.01
C ALA A 231 -6.88 -5.52 15.23
N THR A 232 -5.58 -5.28 15.03
CA THR A 232 -4.60 -5.29 16.14
C THR A 232 -4.66 -4.06 17.03
N SER A 233 -5.16 -2.93 16.54
CA SER A 233 -5.41 -1.69 17.32
C SER A 233 -4.21 -1.11 18.09
N GLU A 234 -2.99 -1.64 17.89
CA GLU A 234 -1.82 -1.29 18.70
C GLU A 234 -1.44 0.19 18.57
N ARG A 235 -1.61 0.77 17.37
CA ARG A 235 -1.41 2.21 17.13
C ARG A 235 -2.44 3.05 17.88
N GLY A 236 -3.70 2.61 17.97
CA GLY A 236 -4.78 3.30 18.67
C GLY A 236 -4.64 3.31 20.20
N LYS A 237 -3.91 2.34 20.77
CA LYS A 237 -3.60 2.32 22.21
C LYS A 237 -2.67 3.46 22.62
N MET A 238 -1.84 3.95 21.70
CA MET A 238 -0.89 5.05 21.98
C MET A 238 -1.60 6.39 22.20
N ALA A 239 -2.82 6.56 21.67
CA ALA A 239 -3.62 7.77 21.87
C ALA A 239 -4.47 7.75 23.16
N ASN A 240 -4.31 6.75 24.05
CA ASN A 240 -5.10 6.64 25.27
C ASN A 240 -4.45 7.40 26.45
N PRO A 241 -5.07 8.47 26.99
CA PRO A 241 -4.56 9.26 28.12
C PRO A 241 -4.22 8.42 29.36
N LEU A 242 -4.98 7.35 29.63
CA LEU A 242 -4.77 6.51 30.82
C LEU A 242 -3.44 5.76 30.83
N GLY A 243 -2.78 5.62 29.68
CA GLY A 243 -1.45 5.02 29.60
C GLY A 243 -0.38 5.87 30.28
N TYR A 244 -0.60 7.18 30.37
CA TYR A 244 0.43 8.18 30.65
C TYR A 244 0.48 8.63 32.11
N GLN A 245 1.68 8.98 32.56
CA GLN A 245 1.94 9.43 33.94
C GLN A 245 1.45 10.84 34.17
N THR A 246 1.55 11.75 33.18
CA THR A 246 1.00 13.10 33.33
C THR A 246 -0.48 13.07 33.64
N PHE A 247 -1.25 12.26 32.90
CA PHE A 247 -2.68 12.12 33.13
C PHE A 247 -2.98 11.58 34.54
N LYS A 248 -2.32 10.50 34.95
CA LYS A 248 -2.47 9.90 36.29
C LYS A 248 -2.15 10.91 37.40
N GLY A 249 -1.10 11.71 37.21
CA GLY A 249 -0.73 12.80 38.11
C GLY A 249 -1.83 13.86 38.23
N VAL A 250 -2.35 14.36 37.11
CA VAL A 250 -3.44 15.35 37.10
C VAL A 250 -4.69 14.79 37.81
N VAL A 251 -5.07 13.54 37.54
CA VAL A 251 -6.19 12.89 38.23
C VAL A 251 -5.96 12.81 39.73
N SER A 252 -4.74 12.50 40.17
CA SER A 252 -4.38 12.47 41.60
C SER A 252 -4.46 13.87 42.23
N ASP A 253 -3.93 14.88 41.54
CA ASP A 253 -3.95 16.28 41.98
C ASP A 253 -5.39 16.77 42.16
N VAL A 254 -6.26 16.49 41.19
CA VAL A 254 -7.69 16.80 41.27
C VAL A 254 -8.35 16.07 42.44
N ARG A 255 -8.09 14.77 42.63
CA ARG A 255 -8.64 14.00 43.77
C ARG A 255 -8.22 14.55 45.14
N MET A 256 -7.07 15.21 45.23
CA MET A 256 -6.62 15.80 46.49
C MET A 256 -7.48 17.02 46.88
N VAL A 257 -7.92 17.82 45.90
CA VAL A 257 -8.57 19.12 46.13
C VAL A 257 -10.07 19.13 45.83
N ALA A 258 -10.58 18.08 45.17
CA ALA A 258 -11.98 17.98 44.76
C ALA A 258 -12.92 17.58 45.92
N SER A 259 -14.13 18.13 45.89
CA SER A 259 -15.27 17.70 46.71
C SER A 259 -15.72 16.26 46.37
N PRO A 260 -16.49 15.58 47.25
CA PRO A 260 -17.04 14.25 46.97
C PRO A 260 -17.83 14.17 45.66
N LEU A 261 -18.62 15.21 45.34
CA LEU A 261 -19.40 15.27 44.10
C LEU A 261 -18.49 15.41 42.87
N GLN A 262 -17.45 16.24 42.94
CA GLN A 262 -16.48 16.40 41.85
C GLN A 262 -15.69 15.11 41.62
N LYS A 263 -15.33 14.38 42.68
CA LYS A 263 -14.71 13.05 42.59
C LYS A 263 -15.62 12.06 41.87
N ALA A 264 -16.90 11.98 42.27
CA ALA A 264 -17.87 11.10 41.63
C ALA A 264 -18.09 11.45 40.14
N ARG A 265 -18.14 12.74 39.78
CA ARG A 265 -18.22 13.20 38.38
C ARG A 265 -16.98 12.80 37.58
N MET A 266 -15.79 13.00 38.15
CA MET A 266 -14.55 12.62 37.51
C MET A 266 -14.46 11.10 37.33
N ASP A 267 -14.78 10.31 38.35
CA ASP A 267 -14.79 8.85 38.23
C ASP A 267 -15.81 8.38 37.20
N SER A 268 -17.00 8.99 37.12
CA SER A 268 -17.98 8.71 36.06
C SER A 268 -17.46 9.07 34.66
N LEU A 269 -16.67 10.13 34.52
CA LEU A 269 -16.09 10.55 33.25
C LEU A 269 -14.92 9.65 32.83
N LEU A 270 -14.14 9.17 33.80
CA LEU A 270 -13.00 8.26 33.58
C LEU A 270 -13.45 6.81 33.37
N ARG A 271 -14.64 6.44 33.87
CA ARG A 271 -15.17 5.07 33.80
C ARG A 271 -15.25 4.55 32.34
N PRO A 272 -15.77 5.28 31.34
CA PRO A 272 -15.70 4.84 29.95
C PRO A 272 -14.28 4.61 29.41
N LEU A 273 -13.27 5.27 29.98
CA LEU A 273 -11.87 5.08 29.60
C LEU A 273 -11.24 3.86 30.28
N GLY A 274 -11.63 3.55 31.53
CA GLY A 274 -10.98 2.55 32.38
C GLY A 274 -11.77 1.25 32.66
N ASP A 275 -13.09 1.26 32.54
CA ASP A 275 -14.00 0.17 32.98
C ASP A 275 -14.33 -0.84 31.87
N ILE A 276 -13.58 -0.80 30.77
CA ILE A 276 -13.65 -1.83 29.72
C ILE A 276 -12.85 -3.07 30.17
N ALA A 277 -13.26 -3.72 31.26
CA ALA A 277 -12.74 -5.05 31.64
C ALA A 277 -13.15 -6.15 30.62
N THR A 278 -13.92 -5.80 29.59
CA THR A 278 -14.19 -6.55 28.36
C THR A 278 -13.59 -5.87 27.13
N ALA A 279 -12.49 -5.12 27.28
CA ALA A 279 -11.75 -4.52 26.17
C ALA A 279 -10.84 -5.57 25.55
N THR A 280 -11.31 -6.12 24.44
CA THR A 280 -10.42 -6.31 23.30
C THR A 280 -9.95 -4.95 22.71
N LEU A 281 -10.41 -3.79 23.21
CA LEU A 281 -10.35 -2.47 22.55
C LEU A 281 -10.03 -1.28 23.50
N ASN A 282 -8.80 -1.17 24.02
CA ASN A 282 -8.29 0.05 24.70
C ASN A 282 -7.92 1.16 23.69
N VAL A 283 -8.84 1.53 22.79
CA VAL A 283 -8.60 2.47 21.70
C VAL A 283 -9.31 3.79 21.99
N MET A 284 -8.57 4.89 22.00
CA MET A 284 -9.17 6.22 22.02
C MET A 284 -9.61 6.57 20.59
N THR A 285 -10.88 6.92 20.40
CA THR A 285 -11.40 7.44 19.11
C THR A 285 -11.51 8.96 19.17
N GLN A 286 -11.49 9.63 18.00
CA GLN A 286 -11.66 11.08 17.93
C GLN A 286 -12.96 11.57 18.60
N GLY A 287 -14.06 10.84 18.41
CA GLY A 287 -15.34 11.16 19.05
C GLY A 287 -15.31 10.97 20.57
N ALA A 288 -14.71 9.88 21.06
CA ALA A 288 -14.56 9.65 22.51
C ALA A 288 -13.66 10.70 23.16
N TYR A 289 -12.56 11.07 22.49
CA TYR A 289 -11.65 12.10 22.95
C TYR A 289 -12.34 13.47 23.04
N ALA A 290 -13.05 13.90 22.00
CA ALA A 290 -13.76 15.19 21.99
C ALA A 290 -14.84 15.26 23.09
N ALA A 291 -15.57 14.16 23.32
CA ALA A 291 -16.57 14.06 24.37
C ALA A 291 -15.95 14.04 25.78
N PHE A 292 -14.69 13.66 25.92
CA PHE A 292 -13.97 13.53 27.17
C PHE A 292 -13.18 14.79 27.54
N ALA A 293 -12.45 15.38 26.58
CA ALA A 293 -11.37 16.31 26.85
C ALA A 293 -11.83 17.61 27.51
N GLU A 294 -12.83 18.27 26.94
CA GLU A 294 -13.35 19.55 27.46
C GLU A 294 -14.06 19.40 28.82
N PRO A 295 -14.91 18.38 29.04
CA PRO A 295 -15.43 18.10 30.37
C PRO A 295 -14.33 17.83 31.41
N PHE A 296 -13.27 17.10 31.04
CA PHE A 296 -12.16 16.83 31.95
C PHE A 296 -11.41 18.10 32.34
N LYS A 297 -11.05 18.93 31.35
CA LYS A 297 -10.43 20.25 31.58
C LYS A 297 -11.28 21.14 32.47
N THR A 298 -12.60 21.13 32.26
CA THR A 298 -13.56 21.87 33.09
C THR A 298 -13.56 21.36 34.54
N ILE A 299 -13.52 20.04 34.76
CA ILE A 299 -13.43 19.46 36.10
C ILE A 299 -12.12 19.89 36.78
N VAL A 300 -10.99 19.86 36.06
CA VAL A 300 -9.69 20.31 36.60
C VAL A 300 -9.78 21.79 37.00
N ALA A 301 -10.23 22.66 36.11
CA ALA A 301 -10.38 24.09 36.38
C ALA A 301 -11.28 24.35 37.60
N THR A 302 -12.43 23.68 37.66
CA THR A 302 -13.38 23.85 38.76
C THR A 302 -12.86 23.30 40.08
N ALA A 303 -12.07 22.21 40.08
CA ALA A 303 -11.52 21.63 41.30
C ALA A 303 -10.47 22.53 41.96
N PHE A 304 -9.74 23.32 41.16
CA PHE A 304 -8.72 24.25 41.62
C PHE A 304 -9.23 25.70 41.77
N ASP A 305 -10.53 25.94 41.57
CA ASP A 305 -11.14 27.23 41.87
C ASP A 305 -11.24 27.44 43.38
N LYS A 306 -10.87 28.64 43.84
CA LYS A 306 -10.83 29.02 45.26
C LYS A 306 -12.17 28.78 45.94
N VAL A 307 -13.24 29.21 45.31
CA VAL A 307 -14.60 29.04 45.83
C VAL A 307 -14.96 27.57 45.94
N ALA A 308 -14.48 26.73 45.03
CA ALA A 308 -14.79 25.31 45.04
C ALA A 308 -14.06 24.55 46.15
N TYR A 309 -12.73 24.69 46.28
CA TYR A 309 -11.99 23.91 47.28
C TYR A 309 -12.16 24.46 48.72
N GLU A 310 -12.43 25.76 48.91
CA GLU A 310 -12.74 26.30 50.24
C GLU A 310 -14.06 25.75 50.79
N ASN A 311 -15.05 25.57 49.90
CA ASN A 311 -16.37 25.03 50.23
C ASN A 311 -16.44 23.49 50.16
N ALA A 312 -15.41 22.82 49.63
CA ALA A 312 -15.36 21.37 49.49
C ALA A 312 -15.05 20.61 50.79
N GLY A 313 -14.78 21.31 51.90
CA GLY A 313 -14.41 20.68 53.16
C GLY A 313 -13.04 19.97 53.13
N VAL A 314 -12.17 20.33 52.18
CA VAL A 314 -10.81 19.76 52.08
C VAL A 314 -9.88 20.31 53.16
N ASP A 315 -8.91 19.49 53.56
CA ASP A 315 -7.99 19.79 54.66
C ASP A 315 -7.04 20.96 54.34
N ARG A 316 -6.41 21.52 55.38
CA ARG A 316 -5.52 22.68 55.23
C ARG A 316 -4.36 22.41 54.26
N LYS A 317 -3.91 21.15 54.19
CA LYS A 317 -2.82 20.73 53.30
C LYS A 317 -3.27 20.76 51.84
N ALA A 318 -4.45 20.23 51.52
CA ALA A 318 -5.04 20.28 50.18
C ALA A 318 -5.31 21.72 49.73
N ARG A 319 -5.76 22.61 50.61
CA ARG A 319 -5.95 24.04 50.27
C ARG A 319 -4.65 24.72 49.87
N LYS A 320 -3.59 24.57 50.67
CA LYS A 320 -2.25 25.09 50.33
C LYS A 320 -1.72 24.49 49.03
N PHE A 321 -1.98 23.21 48.80
CA PHE A 321 -1.62 22.55 47.55
C PHE A 321 -2.34 23.17 46.34
N ALA A 322 -3.65 23.42 46.46
CA ALA A 322 -4.45 24.04 45.42
C ALA A 322 -3.95 25.45 45.06
N GLU A 323 -3.68 26.29 46.05
CA GLU A 323 -3.13 27.64 45.87
C GLU A 323 -1.79 27.66 45.13
N GLN A 324 -0.91 26.69 45.43
CA GLN A 324 0.45 26.64 44.88
C GLN A 324 0.52 25.96 43.50
N ASN A 325 -0.39 25.03 43.21
CA ASN A 325 -0.28 24.14 42.06
C ASN A 325 -1.41 24.27 41.04
N GLY A 326 -2.53 24.96 41.36
CA GLY A 326 -3.70 24.98 40.47
C GLY A 326 -3.41 25.47 39.05
N LEU A 327 -2.73 26.60 38.89
CA LEU A 327 -2.35 27.09 37.55
C LEU A 327 -1.41 26.11 36.84
N LYS A 328 -0.45 25.51 37.56
CA LYS A 328 0.50 24.55 37.00
C LYS A 328 -0.22 23.28 36.52
N THR A 329 -1.14 22.75 37.31
CA THR A 329 -1.95 21.58 36.95
C THR A 329 -2.86 21.88 35.76
N PHE A 330 -3.44 23.09 35.68
CA PHE A 330 -4.24 23.51 34.53
C PHE A 330 -3.40 23.61 33.24
N THR A 331 -2.26 24.30 33.28
CA THR A 331 -1.35 24.38 32.11
C THR A 331 -0.86 22.99 31.69
N LYS A 332 -0.58 22.12 32.67
CA LYS A 332 -0.15 20.74 32.41
C LYS A 332 -1.24 19.92 31.70
N VAL A 333 -2.50 20.05 32.11
CA VAL A 333 -3.59 19.31 31.44
C VAL A 333 -3.85 19.83 30.04
N GLU A 334 -3.82 21.15 29.81
CA GLU A 334 -4.00 21.71 28.46
C GLU A 334 -2.91 21.22 27.50
N SER A 335 -1.64 21.31 27.91
CA SER A 335 -0.51 20.84 27.09
C SER A 335 -0.63 19.35 26.79
N PHE A 336 -0.85 18.53 27.82
CA PHE A 336 -0.91 17.08 27.67
C PHE A 336 -2.08 16.63 26.78
N MET A 337 -3.26 17.26 26.93
CA MET A 337 -4.41 16.94 26.08
C MET A 337 -4.12 17.32 24.63
N ALA A 338 -3.52 18.48 24.35
CA ALA A 338 -3.11 18.84 23.00
C ALA A 338 -2.09 17.85 22.40
N GLU A 339 -1.16 17.32 23.19
CA GLU A 339 -0.21 16.28 22.78
C GLU A 339 -0.93 14.96 22.42
N VAL A 340 -1.93 14.56 23.22
CA VAL A 340 -2.78 13.39 22.93
C VAL A 340 -3.63 13.60 21.67
N GLU A 341 -4.18 14.80 21.47
CA GLU A 341 -4.97 15.13 20.28
C GLU A 341 -4.12 15.03 19.01
N LYS A 342 -2.88 15.52 19.04
CA LYS A 342 -1.92 15.38 17.94
C LYS A 342 -1.70 13.91 17.60
N GLU A 343 -1.46 13.08 18.60
CA GLU A 343 -1.29 11.63 18.43
C GLU A 343 -2.54 10.98 17.82
N LEU A 344 -3.72 11.33 18.33
CA LEU A 344 -4.99 10.79 17.87
C LEU A 344 -5.31 11.17 16.42
N ASN A 345 -4.98 12.38 16.00
CA ASN A 345 -5.13 12.83 14.62
C ASN A 345 -4.25 11.98 13.68
N THR A 346 -3.02 11.66 14.09
CA THR A 346 -2.14 10.77 13.32
C THR A 346 -2.72 9.35 13.20
N VAL A 347 -3.23 8.78 14.29
CA VAL A 347 -3.91 7.47 14.25
C VAL A 347 -5.12 7.50 13.30
N THR A 348 -5.96 8.53 13.42
CA THR A 348 -7.18 8.67 12.63
C THR A 348 -6.89 8.78 11.13
N ALA A 349 -5.83 9.49 10.75
CA ALA A 349 -5.39 9.58 9.36
C ALA A 349 -4.95 8.21 8.81
N LEU A 350 -4.20 7.43 9.60
CA LEU A 350 -3.76 6.09 9.22
C LEU A 350 -4.93 5.10 9.10
N ASP A 351 -5.89 5.15 10.03
CA ASP A 351 -7.10 4.32 9.97
C ASP A 351 -7.95 4.65 8.74
N LYS A 352 -8.06 5.94 8.39
CA LYS A 352 -8.73 6.38 7.17
C LYS A 352 -8.05 5.80 5.93
N ASP A 353 -6.72 5.93 5.82
CA ASP A 353 -5.94 5.39 4.70
C ASP A 353 -6.16 3.87 4.56
N LEU A 354 -6.18 3.12 5.68
CA LEU A 354 -6.46 1.67 5.68
C LEU A 354 -7.87 1.33 5.20
N VAL A 355 -8.89 2.04 5.68
CA VAL A 355 -10.28 1.81 5.27
C VAL A 355 -10.47 2.10 3.79
N ASP A 356 -9.86 3.17 3.28
CA ASP A 356 -9.93 3.54 1.86
C ASP A 356 -9.21 2.48 0.99
N ILE A 357 -8.03 2.00 1.42
CA ILE A 357 -7.34 0.86 0.78
C ILE A 357 -8.22 -0.39 0.79
N GLN A 358 -8.83 -0.74 1.93
CA GLN A 358 -9.66 -1.94 2.05
C GLN A 358 -10.84 -1.90 1.06
N ARG A 359 -11.50 -0.74 0.94
CA ARG A 359 -12.60 -0.53 -0.01
C ARG A 359 -12.16 -0.70 -1.45
N GLU A 360 -11.02 -0.12 -1.83
CA GLU A 360 -10.48 -0.26 -3.20
C GLU A 360 -10.08 -1.70 -3.53
N VAL A 361 -9.45 -2.40 -2.58
CA VAL A 361 -9.11 -3.82 -2.71
C VAL A 361 -10.37 -4.68 -2.88
N ASP A 362 -11.41 -4.45 -2.08
CA ASP A 362 -12.65 -5.21 -2.20
C ASP A 362 -13.38 -4.97 -3.51
N LYS A 363 -13.42 -3.71 -3.96
CA LYS A 363 -13.99 -3.36 -5.26
C LYS A 363 -13.20 -4.03 -6.39
N PHE A 364 -11.87 -3.94 -6.35
CA PHE A 364 -10.99 -4.60 -7.30
C PHE A 364 -11.23 -6.11 -7.37
N ARG A 365 -11.31 -6.78 -6.21
CA ARG A 365 -11.55 -8.24 -6.13
C ARG A 365 -12.88 -8.63 -6.76
N LYS A 366 -13.96 -7.90 -6.46
CA LYS A 366 -15.29 -8.17 -7.02
C LYS A 366 -15.33 -7.96 -8.54
N ASP A 367 -14.75 -6.87 -9.01
CA ASP A 367 -14.71 -6.56 -10.44
C ASP A 367 -13.87 -7.60 -11.20
N LEU A 368 -12.68 -7.95 -10.68
CA LEU A 368 -11.80 -8.93 -11.31
C LEU A 368 -12.37 -10.37 -11.24
N ASP A 369 -13.07 -10.74 -10.16
CA ASP A 369 -13.79 -12.02 -10.07
C ASP A 369 -14.83 -12.16 -11.19
N LYS A 370 -15.60 -11.08 -11.43
CA LYS A 370 -16.58 -11.02 -12.50
C LYS A 370 -15.90 -11.11 -13.87
N HIS A 371 -14.85 -10.31 -14.10
CA HIS A 371 -14.12 -10.30 -15.35
C HIS A 371 -13.44 -11.65 -15.65
N LEU A 372 -12.90 -12.32 -14.63
CA LEU A 372 -12.33 -13.67 -14.76
C LEU A 372 -13.40 -14.65 -15.22
N LYS A 373 -14.60 -14.64 -14.62
CA LYS A 373 -15.71 -15.50 -15.07
C LYS A 373 -16.09 -15.22 -16.52
N GLU A 374 -16.13 -13.95 -16.93
CA GLU A 374 -16.41 -13.56 -18.32
C GLU A 374 -15.31 -14.01 -19.28
N SER A 375 -14.04 -13.92 -18.87
CA SER A 375 -12.88 -14.40 -19.62
C SER A 375 -12.90 -15.92 -19.79
N LEU A 376 -13.26 -16.68 -18.75
CA LEU A 376 -13.41 -18.13 -18.84
C LEU A 376 -14.50 -18.52 -19.86
N ILE A 377 -15.63 -17.81 -19.85
CA ILE A 377 -16.72 -18.01 -20.81
C ILE A 377 -16.29 -17.68 -22.24
N ALA A 378 -15.54 -16.59 -22.43
CA ALA A 378 -15.00 -16.22 -23.73
C ALA A 378 -13.92 -17.21 -24.23
N GLY A 379 -13.15 -17.80 -23.31
CA GLY A 379 -12.18 -18.86 -23.58
C GLY A 379 -12.79 -20.26 -23.79
N GLY A 380 -14.12 -20.37 -23.93
CA GLY A 380 -14.81 -21.62 -24.22
C GLY A 380 -15.12 -22.50 -23.01
N MET A 381 -14.79 -22.07 -21.79
CA MET A 381 -15.22 -22.79 -20.59
C MET A 381 -16.70 -22.47 -20.30
N GLY A 382 -17.51 -23.50 -20.07
CA GLY A 382 -18.93 -23.32 -19.76
C GLY A 382 -19.18 -22.45 -18.52
N ARG A 383 -20.41 -21.90 -18.42
CA ARG A 383 -20.86 -21.14 -17.24
C ARG A 383 -20.97 -22.08 -16.03
N GLY A 384 -19.90 -22.20 -15.24
CA GLY A 384 -19.87 -23.10 -14.10
C GLY A 384 -18.88 -22.65 -13.03
N GLN A 385 -19.31 -22.69 -11.77
CA GLN A 385 -18.45 -22.40 -10.62
C GLN A 385 -17.30 -23.41 -10.51
N GLU A 386 -17.48 -24.62 -11.01
CA GLU A 386 -16.44 -25.65 -11.06
C GLU A 386 -15.23 -25.22 -11.90
N ASN A 387 -15.45 -24.71 -13.11
CA ASN A 387 -14.38 -24.21 -13.98
C ASN A 387 -13.61 -23.05 -13.35
N TYR A 388 -14.36 -22.14 -12.71
CA TYR A 388 -13.77 -21.06 -11.93
C TYR A 388 -12.89 -21.59 -10.78
N ASN A 389 -13.38 -22.56 -10.02
CA ASN A 389 -12.64 -23.17 -8.91
C ASN A 389 -11.40 -23.93 -9.39
N ARG A 390 -11.44 -24.59 -10.57
CA ARG A 390 -10.29 -25.26 -11.17
C ARG A 390 -9.17 -24.28 -11.51
N VAL A 391 -9.51 -23.11 -12.06
CA VAL A 391 -8.52 -22.05 -12.36
C VAL A 391 -7.98 -21.39 -11.09
N LEU A 392 -8.81 -21.19 -10.08
CA LEU A 392 -8.38 -20.70 -8.76
C LEU A 392 -7.72 -21.77 -7.87
N SER A 393 -7.55 -22.99 -8.36
CA SER A 393 -7.02 -24.08 -7.53
C SER A 393 -5.59 -23.78 -7.09
N LYS A 394 -5.32 -24.05 -5.81
CA LYS A 394 -3.96 -24.07 -5.26
C LYS A 394 -3.13 -25.23 -5.80
N ASP A 395 -3.79 -26.26 -6.33
CA ASP A 395 -3.15 -27.40 -6.98
C ASP A 395 -2.73 -27.04 -8.41
N GLU A 396 -1.43 -27.06 -8.66
CA GLU A 396 -0.84 -26.68 -9.94
C GLU A 396 -1.26 -27.60 -11.12
N PRO A 397 -1.25 -28.94 -11.01
CA PRO A 397 -1.79 -29.82 -12.04
C PRO A 397 -3.23 -29.51 -12.44
N THR A 398 -4.12 -29.30 -11.46
CA THR A 398 -5.52 -28.93 -11.71
C THR A 398 -5.63 -27.61 -12.49
N ARG A 399 -4.83 -26.61 -12.09
CA ARG A 399 -4.79 -25.31 -12.75
C ARG A 399 -4.25 -25.41 -14.18
N THR A 400 -3.12 -26.08 -14.37
CA THR A 400 -2.52 -26.27 -15.70
C THR A 400 -3.47 -27.00 -16.65
N ALA A 401 -4.19 -28.01 -16.16
CA ALA A 401 -5.20 -28.71 -16.97
C ALA A 401 -6.34 -27.78 -17.41
N ALA A 402 -6.83 -26.90 -16.51
CA ALA A 402 -7.86 -25.92 -16.86
C ALA A 402 -7.36 -24.88 -17.88
N LEU A 403 -6.14 -24.38 -17.72
CA LEU A 403 -5.52 -23.45 -18.69
C LEU A 403 -5.28 -24.11 -20.05
N GLN A 404 -4.92 -25.40 -20.06
CA GLN A 404 -4.76 -26.17 -21.29
C GLN A 404 -6.09 -26.38 -22.03
N GLU A 405 -7.21 -26.53 -21.32
CA GLU A 405 -8.56 -26.64 -21.91
C GLU A 405 -8.92 -25.39 -22.73
N ILE A 406 -8.62 -24.20 -22.18
CA ILE A 406 -8.79 -22.93 -22.88
C ILE A 406 -7.90 -22.88 -24.13
N ASN A 407 -6.62 -23.23 -24.01
CA ASN A 407 -5.74 -23.26 -25.16
C ASN A 407 -6.25 -24.23 -26.25
N ASN A 408 -6.71 -25.41 -25.86
CA ASN A 408 -7.29 -26.41 -26.77
C ASN A 408 -8.56 -25.90 -27.46
N TYR A 409 -9.39 -25.12 -26.78
CA TYR A 409 -10.56 -24.49 -27.41
C TYR A 409 -10.17 -23.58 -28.57
N PHE A 410 -9.14 -22.74 -28.39
CA PHE A 410 -8.60 -21.90 -29.47
C PHE A 410 -7.99 -22.74 -30.62
N LEU A 411 -7.37 -23.88 -30.31
CA LEU A 411 -6.88 -24.82 -31.33
C LEU A 411 -8.03 -25.37 -32.18
N VAL A 412 -9.12 -25.79 -31.55
CA VAL A 412 -10.32 -26.30 -32.25
C VAL A 412 -10.96 -25.21 -33.11
N GLN A 413 -11.02 -23.96 -32.63
CA GLN A 413 -11.51 -22.83 -33.44
C GLN A 413 -10.61 -22.58 -34.67
N ALA A 414 -9.29 -22.68 -34.50
CA ALA A 414 -8.33 -22.55 -35.59
C ALA A 414 -8.47 -23.66 -36.65
N GLU A 415 -8.66 -24.89 -36.22
CA GLU A 415 -8.87 -26.03 -37.11
C GLU A 415 -10.21 -25.95 -37.86
N SER A 416 -11.28 -25.53 -37.18
CA SER A 416 -12.58 -25.32 -37.84
C SER A 416 -12.49 -24.25 -38.93
N TYR A 417 -11.71 -23.19 -38.69
CA TYR A 417 -11.50 -22.15 -39.68
C TYR A 417 -10.66 -22.64 -40.87
N GLN A 418 -9.57 -23.38 -40.60
CA GLN A 418 -8.74 -23.99 -41.65
C GLN A 418 -9.54 -24.96 -42.54
N ASN A 419 -10.51 -25.65 -41.96
CA ASN A 419 -11.36 -26.61 -42.65
C ASN A 419 -12.65 -25.99 -43.25
N HIS A 420 -12.81 -24.66 -43.23
CA HIS A 420 -13.97 -23.93 -43.76
C HIS A 420 -15.32 -24.34 -43.12
N SER A 421 -15.30 -24.89 -41.90
CA SER A 421 -16.49 -25.41 -41.22
C SER A 421 -17.23 -24.37 -40.36
N SER A 422 -16.70 -23.16 -40.22
CA SER A 422 -17.33 -22.05 -39.46
C SER A 422 -17.42 -20.75 -40.27
N SER A 423 -18.44 -19.94 -39.99
CA SER A 423 -18.67 -18.67 -40.68
C SER A 423 -17.62 -17.62 -40.31
N ASN A 424 -17.14 -16.85 -41.29
CA ASN A 424 -16.22 -15.72 -41.06
C ASN A 424 -16.78 -14.72 -40.01
N THR A 425 -18.10 -14.54 -39.94
CA THR A 425 -18.73 -13.62 -38.98
C THR A 425 -18.61 -14.10 -37.54
N GLU A 426 -18.86 -15.39 -37.29
CA GLU A 426 -18.76 -15.99 -35.95
C GLU A 426 -17.30 -15.98 -35.47
N PHE A 427 -16.38 -16.21 -36.39
CA PHE A 427 -14.95 -16.16 -36.13
C PHE A 427 -14.46 -14.75 -35.75
N VAL A 428 -14.88 -13.72 -36.50
CA VAL A 428 -14.56 -12.32 -36.17
C VAL A 428 -15.16 -11.93 -34.81
N GLN A 429 -16.39 -12.35 -34.52
CA GLN A 429 -17.03 -12.09 -33.21
C GLN A 429 -16.28 -12.76 -32.05
N PHE A 430 -15.83 -14.01 -32.23
CA PHE A 430 -14.99 -14.71 -31.26
C PHE A 430 -13.68 -13.96 -31.01
N MET A 431 -12.98 -13.59 -32.09
CA MET A 431 -11.73 -12.84 -32.01
C MET A 431 -11.92 -11.51 -31.29
N MET A 432 -12.91 -10.70 -31.68
CA MET A 432 -13.21 -9.42 -31.02
C MET A 432 -13.51 -9.58 -29.54
N LYS A 433 -14.25 -10.64 -29.16
CA LYS A 433 -14.59 -10.90 -27.76
C LYS A 433 -13.36 -11.32 -26.95
N ALA A 434 -12.54 -12.23 -27.49
CA ALA A 434 -11.31 -12.66 -26.84
C ALA A 434 -10.35 -11.47 -26.65
N THR A 435 -10.14 -10.66 -27.69
CA THR A 435 -9.26 -9.49 -27.61
C THR A 435 -9.80 -8.43 -26.65
N GLY A 436 -11.11 -8.16 -26.65
CA GLY A 436 -11.72 -7.22 -25.71
C GLY A 436 -11.47 -7.59 -24.25
N THR A 437 -11.64 -8.87 -23.89
CA THR A 437 -11.33 -9.33 -22.51
C THR A 437 -9.84 -9.24 -22.15
N MET A 438 -8.95 -9.33 -23.15
CA MET A 438 -7.50 -9.16 -22.93
C MET A 438 -7.13 -7.69 -22.70
N GLU A 439 -7.71 -6.77 -23.48
CA GLU A 439 -7.52 -5.33 -23.33
C GLU A 439 -8.03 -4.84 -21.96
N GLU A 440 -9.21 -5.31 -21.54
CA GLU A 440 -9.78 -4.98 -20.23
C GLU A 440 -8.89 -5.42 -19.05
N THR A 441 -8.08 -6.47 -19.24
CA THR A 441 -7.14 -6.93 -18.20
C THR A 441 -6.06 -5.89 -17.87
N GLN A 442 -5.70 -5.04 -18.83
CA GLN A 442 -4.74 -3.97 -18.57
C GLN A 442 -5.23 -3.00 -17.48
N VAL A 443 -6.52 -2.66 -17.53
CA VAL A 443 -7.15 -1.78 -16.54
C VAL A 443 -7.00 -2.34 -15.13
N TYR A 444 -7.08 -3.67 -14.97
CA TYR A 444 -6.88 -4.32 -13.67
C TYR A 444 -5.42 -4.27 -13.22
N LYS A 445 -4.44 -4.37 -14.12
CA LYS A 445 -3.03 -4.19 -13.74
C LYS A 445 -2.77 -2.79 -13.20
N ASP A 446 -3.30 -1.77 -13.88
CA ASP A 446 -3.11 -0.38 -13.50
C ASP A 446 -3.80 -0.07 -12.16
N ARG A 447 -5.05 -0.55 -11.97
CA ARG A 447 -5.76 -0.47 -10.70
C ARG A 447 -5.01 -1.18 -9.57
N PHE A 448 -4.44 -2.35 -9.83
CA PHE A 448 -3.66 -3.07 -8.84
C PHE A 448 -2.36 -2.33 -8.47
N ASN A 449 -1.68 -1.72 -9.44
CA ASN A 449 -0.52 -0.86 -9.20
C ASN A 449 -0.89 0.36 -8.32
N GLN A 450 -2.07 0.95 -8.52
CA GLN A 450 -2.58 2.03 -7.67
C GLN A 450 -2.82 1.54 -6.24
N ILE A 451 -3.48 0.39 -6.05
CA ILE A 451 -3.70 -0.23 -4.74
C ILE A 451 -2.36 -0.50 -4.04
N ALA A 452 -1.41 -1.13 -4.74
CA ALA A 452 -0.09 -1.43 -4.20
C ALA A 452 0.66 -0.15 -3.81
N SER A 453 0.55 0.92 -4.62
CA SER A 453 1.12 2.24 -4.32
C SER A 453 0.51 2.83 -3.04
N SER A 454 -0.81 2.75 -2.86
CA SER A 454 -1.49 3.21 -1.65
C SER A 454 -1.05 2.42 -0.41
N VAL A 455 -0.93 1.10 -0.53
CA VAL A 455 -0.46 0.23 0.58
C VAL A 455 0.98 0.56 0.98
N ILE A 456 1.87 0.75 -0.01
CA ILE A 456 3.27 1.10 0.24
C ILE A 456 3.37 2.50 0.88
N THR A 457 2.60 3.46 0.37
CA THR A 457 2.51 4.80 0.95
C THR A 457 2.00 4.77 2.38
N PHE A 458 0.93 4.02 2.65
CA PHE A 458 0.41 3.81 4.00
C PHE A 458 1.51 3.26 4.93
N TYR A 459 2.23 2.23 4.50
CA TYR A 459 3.28 1.62 5.29
C TYR A 459 4.46 2.58 5.57
N ASP A 460 4.79 3.48 4.65
CA ASP A 460 5.80 4.52 4.87
C ASP A 460 5.32 5.58 5.87
N LYS A 461 4.11 6.10 5.68
CA LYS A 461 3.47 7.02 6.63
C LYS A 461 3.36 6.42 8.03
N PHE A 462 2.97 5.16 8.12
CA PHE A 462 2.83 4.45 9.39
C PHE A 462 4.19 4.33 10.10
N ASP A 463 5.26 3.92 9.40
CA ASP A 463 6.59 3.83 9.98
C ASP A 463 7.09 5.19 10.49
N ARG A 464 6.91 6.25 9.69
CA ARG A 464 7.23 7.62 10.11
C ARG A 464 6.45 8.01 11.37
N SER A 465 5.16 7.70 11.42
CA SER A 465 4.28 8.05 12.55
C SER A 465 4.70 7.48 13.90
N VAL A 466 5.56 6.45 13.89
CA VAL A 466 6.10 5.82 15.09
C VAL A 466 7.61 6.01 15.20
N ALA A 467 8.22 6.89 14.42
CA ALA A 467 9.63 7.23 14.55
C ALA A 467 9.87 8.02 15.85
N LYS A 468 11.08 7.89 16.42
CA LYS A 468 11.40 8.45 17.76
C LYS A 468 11.22 9.97 17.83
N ASP A 469 11.50 10.66 16.74
CA ASP A 469 11.37 12.10 16.54
C ASP A 469 9.92 12.57 16.42
N GLN A 470 8.98 11.65 16.14
CA GLN A 470 7.55 11.96 16.08
C GLN A 470 6.84 11.86 17.43
N ASN A 471 7.55 11.50 18.50
CA ASN A 471 6.99 11.44 19.84
C ASN A 471 6.41 12.82 20.24
N PRO A 472 5.09 12.93 20.47
CA PRO A 472 4.45 14.21 20.69
C PRO A 472 4.61 14.72 22.13
N PHE A 473 5.03 13.85 23.06
CA PHE A 473 5.04 14.16 24.48
C PHE A 473 6.26 14.98 24.89
N THR A 474 6.04 16.00 25.71
CA THR A 474 7.12 16.84 26.25
C THR A 474 7.74 16.26 27.52
N ASN A 475 6.97 15.50 28.31
CA ASN A 475 7.43 14.91 29.56
C ASN A 475 8.22 13.61 29.35
N ASP A 476 9.42 13.49 29.92
CA ASP A 476 10.29 12.31 29.73
C ASP A 476 9.66 10.98 30.13
N THR A 477 8.83 10.94 31.17
CA THR A 477 8.16 9.70 31.61
C THR A 477 7.09 9.27 30.61
N ASP A 478 6.35 10.22 30.05
CA ASP A 478 5.34 9.94 29.02
C ASP A 478 6.00 9.59 27.69
N ARG A 479 7.12 10.24 27.36
CA ARG A 479 7.95 9.89 26.19
C ARG A 479 8.43 8.44 26.26
N ALA A 480 8.89 7.99 27.42
CA ALA A 480 9.34 6.62 27.63
C ALA A 480 8.20 5.61 27.49
N VAL A 481 7.00 5.93 28.00
CA VAL A 481 5.80 5.10 27.81
C VAL A 481 5.43 5.02 26.33
N TRP A 482 5.38 6.15 25.63
CA TRP A 482 5.09 6.19 24.20
C TRP A 482 6.08 5.35 23.40
N GLU A 483 7.39 5.46 23.67
CA GLU A 483 8.43 4.72 22.95
C GLU A 483 8.34 3.20 23.19
N ALA A 484 7.93 2.77 24.38
CA ALA A 484 7.67 1.37 24.67
C ALA A 484 6.50 0.80 23.85
N HIS A 485 5.45 1.59 23.64
CA HIS A 485 4.35 1.23 22.74
C HIS A 485 4.79 1.26 21.27
N ALA A 486 5.47 2.33 20.84
CA ALA A 486 5.96 2.51 19.48
C ALA A 486 6.87 1.34 19.06
N THR A 487 7.73 0.84 19.95
CA THR A 487 8.59 -0.32 19.67
C THR A 487 7.78 -1.58 19.33
N LYS A 488 6.71 -1.87 20.07
CA LYS A 488 5.81 -3.00 19.76
C LYS A 488 5.11 -2.81 18.41
N VAL A 489 4.63 -1.60 18.16
CA VAL A 489 3.97 -1.23 16.91
C VAL A 489 4.93 -1.37 15.71
N ARG A 490 6.22 -1.00 15.87
CA ARG A 490 7.26 -1.19 14.85
C ARG A 490 7.51 -2.67 14.53
N THR A 491 7.53 -3.56 15.52
CA THR A 491 7.65 -5.00 15.25
C THR A 491 6.44 -5.52 14.49
N TYR A 492 5.24 -5.14 14.93
CA TYR A 492 4.00 -5.56 14.29
C TYR A 492 3.91 -5.10 12.82
N ILE A 493 4.25 -3.84 12.54
CA ILE A 493 4.20 -3.32 11.16
C ILE A 493 5.25 -4.00 10.28
N GLN A 494 6.42 -4.36 10.81
CA GLN A 494 7.42 -5.14 10.07
C GLN A 494 6.89 -6.51 9.67
N GLU A 495 6.20 -7.22 10.58
CA GLU A 495 5.56 -8.51 10.27
C GLU A 495 4.47 -8.35 9.20
N SER A 496 3.63 -7.30 9.31
CA SER A 496 2.60 -7.01 8.32
C SER A 496 3.19 -6.65 6.95
N LYS A 497 4.27 -5.86 6.91
CA LYS A 497 5.02 -5.55 5.68
C LYS A 497 5.62 -6.80 5.07
N ALA A 498 6.19 -7.70 5.88
CA ALA A 498 6.72 -8.97 5.40
C ALA A 498 5.60 -9.88 4.84
N ALA A 499 4.43 -9.92 5.48
CA ALA A 499 3.27 -10.64 4.98
C ALA A 499 2.75 -10.06 3.66
N PHE A 500 2.65 -8.74 3.55
CA PHE A 500 2.33 -8.05 2.29
C PHE A 500 3.36 -8.36 1.21
N ALA A 501 4.65 -8.25 1.53
CA ALA A 501 5.74 -8.55 0.62
C ALA A 501 5.68 -10.00 0.13
N LYS A 502 5.38 -10.96 1.00
CA LYS A 502 5.19 -12.39 0.65
C LYS A 502 3.90 -12.66 -0.14
N ALA A 503 2.86 -11.86 0.07
CA ALA A 503 1.64 -11.93 -0.71
C ALA A 503 1.79 -11.30 -2.10
N TYR A 504 2.79 -10.44 -2.28
CA TYR A 504 3.04 -9.65 -3.49
C TYR A 504 4.24 -10.18 -4.33
N MET A 505 5.19 -10.85 -3.69
CA MET A 505 6.36 -11.54 -4.27
C MET A 505 6.15 -13.03 -4.29
#